data_AF-A0A8T3XXB4-F1
#
_entry.id   AF-A0A8T3XXB4-F1
#
_cell.length_a   1.000
_cell.length_b   1.000
_cell.length_c   1.000
_cell.angle_alpha   90.00
_cell.angle_beta   90.00
_cell.angle_gamma   90.00
#
_symmetry.space_group_name_H-M   'P 1'
#
loop_
_entity.id
_entity.type
_entity.pdbx_description
1 polymer ?
#
loop_
_entity_poly.entity_id
_entity_poly.type
_entity_poly.pdbx_seq_one_letter_code
_entity_poly.pdbx_strand_id
1 'polypeptide(L)' 'IGRIIEKPVVKNGKVEIRKMLPLSLTYDHRIVDGAQAARFMMDLMEKLQLCDFQ' A
#
# COMPACT_ATOMS: atom_id res chain seq x y z
N ILE A 1 9.68 -3.22 4.88
CA ILE A 1 8.60 -4.00 4.24
C ILE A 1 8.25 -5.15 5.18
N GLY A 2 6.96 -5.34 5.51
CA GLY A 2 6.55 -6.47 6.34
C GLY A 2 6.20 -7.72 5.52
N ARG A 3 5.89 -8.82 6.21
CA ARG A 3 5.37 -10.04 5.57
C ARG A 3 3.96 -9.83 5.03
N ILE A 4 3.62 -10.53 3.95
CA ILE A 4 2.24 -10.61 3.46
C ILE A 4 1.40 -11.35 4.50
N ILE A 5 0.24 -10.80 4.83
CA ILE A 5 -0.70 -11.36 5.80
C ILE A 5 -2.11 -11.35 5.22
N GLU A 6 -2.88 -12.40 5.51
CA GLU A 6 -4.29 -12.44 5.14
C GLU A 6 -5.11 -11.62 6.14
N LYS A 7 -5.96 -10.72 5.63
CA LYS A 7 -6.84 -9.89 6.43
C LYS A 7 -8.24 -9.85 5.83
N PRO A 8 -9.30 -9.87 6.67
CA PRO A 8 -10.64 -9.56 6.22
C PRO A 8 -10.72 -8.08 5.85
N VAL A 9 -11.23 -7.77 4.66
CA VAL A 9 -11.45 -6.40 4.18
C VAL A 9 -12.85 -6.28 3.59
N VAL A 10 -13.43 -5.08 3.67
CA VAL A 10 -14.70 -4.78 3.01
C VAL A 10 -14.42 -4.26 1.60
N LYS A 11 -14.94 -4.93 0.59
CA LYS A 11 -14.89 -4.50 -0.81
C LYS A 11 -16.28 -4.64 -1.42
N ASN A 12 -16.75 -3.58 -2.07
CA ASN A 12 -18.08 -3.56 -2.71
C ASN A 12 -19.21 -4.04 -1.78
N GLY A 13 -19.14 -3.65 -0.49
CA GLY A 13 -20.14 -4.03 0.53
C GLY A 13 -20.06 -5.47 1.04
N LYS A 14 -19.06 -6.26 0.64
CA LYS A 14 -18.84 -7.65 1.11
C LYS A 14 -17.53 -7.78 1.86
N VAL A 15 -17.50 -8.65 2.86
CA VAL A 15 -16.25 -9.02 3.56
C VAL A 15 -15.57 -10.13 2.75
N GLU A 16 -14.34 -9.89 2.33
CA GLU A 16 -13.49 -10.84 1.62
C GLU A 16 -12.12 -10.95 2.29
N ILE A 17 -11.49 -12.13 2.24
CA ILE A 17 -10.12 -12.32 2.71
C ILE A 17 -9.17 -11.89 1.59
N ARG A 18 -8.21 -11.01 1.91
CA ARG A 18 -7.17 -10.57 0.97
C ARG A 18 -5.78 -10.63 1.58
N LYS A 19 -4.79 -10.89 0.72
CA LYS A 19 -3.36 -10.75 1.02
C LYS A 19 -3.01 -9.26 1.09
N MET A 20 -2.58 -8.80 2.25
CA MET A 20 -2.18 -7.42 2.50
C MET A 20 -0.67 -7.34 2.76
N LEU A 21 0.01 -6.45 2.04
CA LEU A 21 1.42 -6.14 2.25
C LEU A 21 1.55 -4.79 3.00
N PRO A 22 1.97 -4.77 4.27
CA PRO A 22 2.21 -3.53 4.98
C PRO A 22 3.50 -2.88 4.46
N LEU A 23 3.37 -1.62 4.03
CA LEU A 23 4.45 -0.79 3.52
C LEU A 23 4.64 0.42 4.42
N SER A 24 5.89 0.80 4.64
CA SER A 24 6.29 1.97 5.43
C SER A 24 7.32 2.77 4.64
N LEU A 25 7.13 4.09 4.60
CA LEU A 25 8.03 5.02 3.91
C LEU A 25 8.68 5.95 4.93
N THR A 26 10.01 5.98 4.94
CA THR A 26 10.80 6.96 5.69
C THR A 26 11.47 7.89 4.69
N TYR A 27 11.36 9.19 4.90
CA TYR A 27 11.95 10.21 4.03
C TYR A 27 12.47 11.40 4.85
N ASP A 28 13.39 12.16 4.26
CA ASP A 28 13.92 13.38 4.87
C ASP A 28 13.00 14.56 4.57
N HIS A 29 12.32 15.06 5.61
CA HIS A 29 11.39 16.19 5.52
C HIS A 29 12.04 17.52 5.12
N ARG A 30 13.36 17.63 5.21
CA ARG A 30 14.09 18.83 4.75
C ARG A 30 14.18 18.90 3.23
N ILE A 31 14.07 17.75 2.57
CA ILE A 31 14.25 17.60 1.13
C ILE A 31 12.91 17.29 0.44
N VAL A 32 12.08 16.46 1.06
CA VAL A 32 10.81 15.98 0.49
C VAL A 32 9.67 16.36 1.43
N ASP A 33 8.65 17.02 0.88
CA ASP A 33 7.43 17.32 1.62
C ASP A 33 6.52 16.08 1.74
N GLY A 34 5.61 16.13 2.72
CA GLY A 34 4.72 15.00 2.97
C GLY A 34 3.72 14.72 1.86
N ALA A 35 3.37 15.71 1.04
CA ALA A 35 2.46 15.52 -0.08
C ALA A 35 3.15 14.76 -1.24
N GLN A 36 4.42 15.06 -1.52
CA GLN A 36 5.25 14.31 -2.47
C GLN A 36 5.47 12.87 -2.00
N ALA A 37 5.81 12.68 -0.72
CA ALA A 37 5.96 11.35 -0.14
C ALA A 37 4.65 10.54 -0.21
N ALA A 38 3.50 11.17 0.09
CA ALA A 38 2.19 10.52 -0.01
C ALA A 38 1.83 10.16 -1.46
N ARG A 39 2.09 11.04 -2.43
CA ARG A 39 1.87 10.76 -3.86
C ARG A 39 2.71 9.56 -4.32
N PHE A 40 4.01 9.58 -4.01
CA PHE A 40 4.89 8.45 -4.33
C PHE A 40 4.38 7.13 -3.74
N MET A 41 3.92 7.16 -2.49
CA MET A 41 3.40 5.98 -1.81
C MET A 41 2.10 5.46 -2.45
N MET A 42 1.22 6.36 -2.90
CA MET A 42 0.01 5.99 -3.63
C MET A 42 0.33 5.36 -4.99
N ASP A 43 1.23 5.97 -5.77
CA ASP A 43 1.67 5.44 -7.07
C ASP A 43 2.32 4.05 -6.92
N LEU A 44 3.13 3.86 -5.87
CA LEU A 44 3.73 2.58 -5.56
C LEU A 44 2.67 1.52 -5.19
N MET A 45 1.69 1.90 -4.38
CA MET A 45 0.61 1.01 -3.99
C MET A 45 -0.22 0.57 -5.20
N GLU A 46 -0.56 1.50 -6.09
CA GLU A 46 -1.31 1.22 -7.32
C GLU A 46 -0.55 0.23 -8.21
N LYS A 47 0.75 0.47 -8.46
CA LYS A 47 1.58 -0.43 -9.26
C LYS A 47 1.66 -1.85 -8.67
N LEU A 48 1.73 -1.96 -7.35
CA LEU A 48 1.77 -3.26 -6.66
C LEU A 48 0.41 -3.96 -6.66
N GLN A 49 -0.70 -3.23 -6.71
CA GLN A 49 -2.04 -3.81 -6.81
C GLN A 49 -2.36 -4.29 -8.23
N LEU A 50 -1.86 -3.61 -9.26
CA LEU A 50 -2.04 -4.01 -10.67
C LEU A 50 -1.21 -5.24 -11.05
N CYS A 51 -0.06 -5.43 -10.39
CA CYS A 51 0.71 -6.66 -10.44
C CYS A 51 0.02 -7.72 -9.57
N ASP A 52 -1.14 -8.21 -9.99
CA ASP A 52 -1.71 -9.43 -9.41
C ASP A 52 -0.69 -10.56 -9.62
N PHE A 53 -0.04 -10.97 -8.52
CA PHE A 53 0.76 -12.19 -8.49
C PHE A 53 -0.20 -13.38 -8.57
N GLN A 54 -0.54 -13.80 -9.79
CA GLN A 54 -1.18 -15.11 -10.02
C GLN A 54 -0.29 -16.25 -9.54
#